data_AF-A0A7X8RZA8-F1
#
_entry.id   AF-A0A7X8RZA8-F1
#
_cell.length_a   1.000
_cell.length_b   1.000
_cell.length_c   1.000
_cell.angle_alpha   90.00
_cell.angle_beta   90.00
_cell.angle_gamma   90.00
#
_symmetry.space_group_name_H-M   'P 1'
#
loop_
_entity.id
_entity.type
_entity.pdbx_description
1 polymer ?
#
loop_
_entity_poly.entity_id
_entity_poly.type
_entity_poly.pdbx_seq_one_letter_code
_entity_poly.pdbx_strand_id
1 'polypeptide(L)' 'MFICICNAIREKDIRATARCHAGNAEEIYGRMGFKPQCRQCLEDAEDVIADERACALA' A
#
# COMPACT_ATOMS: atom_id res chain seq x y z
N MET A 1 2.83 -6.83 -8.65
CA MET A 1 2.38 -8.12 -8.05
C MET A 1 1.07 -7.94 -7.27
N PHE A 2 0.35 -8.98 -6.83
CA PHE A 2 -0.69 -8.83 -5.79
C PHE A 2 0.00 -8.77 -4.43
N ILE A 3 -0.29 -7.73 -3.66
CA ILE A 3 0.23 -7.58 -2.28
C ILE A 3 -0.82 -8.07 -1.30
N CYS A 4 -2.09 -7.69 -1.47
CA CYS A 4 -3.19 -8.20 -0.65
C CYS A 4 -4.04 -9.19 -1.44
N ILE A 5 -4.06 -10.46 -1.02
CA ILE A 5 -4.94 -11.47 -1.60
C ILE A 5 -6.39 -11.28 -1.14
N CYS A 6 -6.63 -10.96 0.15
CA CYS A 6 -7.97 -10.79 0.70
C CYS A 6 -8.79 -9.70 -0.02
N ASN A 7 -8.14 -8.57 -0.33
CA ASN A 7 -8.76 -7.40 -0.94
C ASN A 7 -8.43 -7.26 -2.44
N ALA A 8 -7.72 -8.23 -3.02
CA ALA A 8 -7.25 -8.20 -4.40
C ALA A 8 -6.51 -6.88 -4.77
N ILE A 9 -5.65 -6.38 -3.88
CA ILE A 9 -4.89 -5.14 -4.08
C ILE A 9 -3.56 -5.47 -4.74
N ARG A 10 -3.24 -4.77 -5.83
CA ARG A 10 -1.96 -4.91 -6.52
C ARG A 10 -0.98 -3.85 -6.04
N GLU A 11 0.29 -4.21 -6.08
CA GLU A 11 1.42 -3.33 -5.77
C GLU A 11 1.34 -1.98 -6.50
N LYS A 12 0.98 -1.99 -7.79
CA LYS A 12 0.81 -0.76 -8.59
C LYS A 12 -0.25 0.18 -8.01
N ASP A 13 -1.29 -0.36 -7.38
CA ASP A 13 -2.39 0.41 -6.81
C ASP A 13 -1.95 1.04 -5.48
N ILE A 14 -1.17 0.29 -4.70
CA ILE A 14 -0.46 0.78 -3.50
C ILE A 14 0.48 1.93 -3.87
N ARG A 15 1.38 1.71 -4.84
CA ARG A 15 2.32 2.74 -5.32
C ARG A 15 1.60 4.00 -5.80
N ALA A 16 0.56 3.86 -6.61
CA ALA A 16 -0.24 4.99 -7.09
C ALA A 16 -0.85 5.80 -5.94
N THR A 17 -1.38 5.12 -4.91
CA THR A 17 -2.00 5.78 -3.75
C THR A 17 -0.95 6.42 -2.84
N ALA A 18 0.21 5.77 -2.67
CA ALA A 18 1.32 6.26 -1.85
C ALA A 18 1.95 7.56 -2.35
N ARG A 19 1.86 7.84 -3.67
CA ARG A 19 2.28 9.11 -4.28
C ARG A 19 1.37 10.28 -3.93
N CYS A 20 0.07 10.02 -3.81
CA CYS A 20 -0.94 11.06 -3.57
C CYS A 20 -1.25 11.27 -2.09
N HIS A 21 -0.97 10.27 -1.25
CA HIS A 21 -1.37 10.26 0.16
C HIS A 21 -0.22 9.82 1.06
N ALA A 22 -0.05 10.55 2.16
CA ALA A 22 0.79 10.14 3.28
C ALA A 22 0.07 9.08 4.15
N GLY A 23 0.82 8.46 5.06
CA GLY A 23 0.30 7.47 6.01
C GLY A 23 0.87 6.07 5.83
N ASN A 24 0.51 5.20 6.75
CA ASN A 24 0.91 3.80 6.84
C ASN A 24 0.06 2.89 5.92
N ALA A 25 0.36 1.59 5.87
CA ALA A 25 -0.33 0.64 5.01
C ALA A 25 -1.84 0.56 5.29
N GLU A 26 -2.27 0.61 6.55
CA GLU A 26 -3.70 0.58 6.90
C GLU A 26 -4.43 1.84 6.43
N GLU A 27 -3.80 3.01 6.59
CA GLU A 27 -4.32 4.28 6.09
C GLU A 27 -4.43 4.28 4.56
N ILE A 28 -3.40 3.79 3.87
CA ILE A 28 -3.36 3.66 2.40
C ILE A 28 -4.46 2.71 1.91
N TYR A 29 -4.69 1.59 2.60
CA TYR A 29 -5.80 0.68 2.28
C TYR A 29 -7.15 1.39 2.48
N GLY A 30 -7.30 2.14 3.57
CA GLY A 30 -8.48 2.97 3.83
C GLY A 30 -8.75 4.00 2.73
N ARG A 31 -7.69 4.64 2.19
CA ARG A 31 -7.81 5.58 1.05
C ARG A 31 -8.32 4.89 -0.23
N MET A 32 -8.00 3.61 -0.42
CA MET A 32 -8.54 2.81 -1.52
C MET A 32 -9.93 2.23 -1.24
N GLY A 33 -10.52 2.48 -0.06
CA GLY A 33 -11.81 1.94 0.34
C GLY A 33 -11.75 0.51 0.87
N PHE A 34 -10.57 0.01 1.25
CA PHE A 34 -10.38 -1.34 1.78
C PHE A 34 -10.07 -1.33 3.27
N LYS A 35 -10.49 -2.40 3.96
CA LYS A 35 -10.06 -2.70 5.33
C LYS A 35 -9.17 -3.95 5.32
N PRO A 36 -7.97 -3.93 5.94
CA PRO A 36 -7.15 -5.13 6.08
C PRO A 36 -7.90 -6.26 6.80
N GLN A 37 -7.85 -7.49 6.27
CA GLN A 37 -8.51 -8.66 6.86
C GLN A 37 -7.53 -9.56 7.63
N CYS A 38 -6.68 -10.32 6.93
CA CYS A 38 -5.70 -11.20 7.57
C CYS A 38 -4.46 -10.46 8.09
N ARG A 39 -4.24 -9.23 7.62
CA ARG A 39 -3.10 -8.35 7.95
C ARG A 39 -1.70 -8.89 7.61
N GLN A 40 -1.60 -10.07 6.98
CA GLN A 40 -0.33 -10.69 6.64
C GLN A 40 0.49 -9.91 5.60
N CYS A 41 -0.18 -9.09 4.78
CA CYS A 41 0.44 -8.29 3.73
C CYS A 41 0.81 -6.86 4.17
N LEU A 42 0.60 -6.49 5.44
CA LEU A 42 0.81 -5.11 5.87
C LEU A 42 2.29 -4.72 5.83
N GLU A 43 3.19 -5.61 6.26
CA GLU A 43 4.63 -5.36 6.23
C GLU A 43 5.14 -5.20 4.79
N ASP A 44 4.78 -6.12 3.89
CA ASP A 44 5.10 -6.00 2.46
C ASP A 44 4.52 -4.71 1.84
N ALA A 45 3.32 -4.29 2.27
CA ALA A 45 2.71 -3.06 1.80
C ALA A 45 3.44 -1.81 2.31
N GLU A 46 3.90 -1.80 3.57
CA GLU A 46 4.74 -0.74 4.14
C GLU A 46 6.03 -0.59 3.32
N ASP A 47 6.70 -1.70 3.01
CA ASP A 47 7.94 -1.69 2.22
C ASP A 47 7.71 -1.08 0.83
N VAL A 48 6.62 -1.46 0.16
CA VAL A 48 6.24 -0.89 -1.15
C VAL A 48 5.95 0.61 -1.04
N ILE A 49 5.29 1.05 0.03
CA ILE A 49 4.98 2.47 0.26
C ILE A 49 6.28 3.27 0.51
N ALA A 50 7.17 2.74 1.33
CA ALA A 50 8.44 3.37 1.68
C ALA A 50 9.35 3.49 0.45
N ASP A 51 9.50 2.41 -0.31
CA ASP A 51 10.26 2.36 -1.57
C ASP A 51 9.74 3.40 -2.57
N GLU A 52 8.41 3.43 -2.79
CA GLU A 52 7.81 4.38 -3.72
C GLU A 52 8.05 5.84 -3.32
N ARG A 53 7.93 6.16 -2.03
CA ARG A 53 8.15 7.51 -1.51
C ARG A 53 9.63 7.90 -1.54
N ALA A 54 10.54 6.96 -1.30
CA ALA A 54 11.97 7.20 -1.40
C ALA A 54 12.38 7.51 -2.85
N CYS A 55 11.84 6.77 -3.83
CA CYS A 55 12.07 7.06 -5.25
C CYS A 55 11.47 8.40 -5.71
N ALA A 56 10.37 8.86 -5.11
CA ALA A 56 9.77 10.15 -5.45
C ALA A 56 10.55 11.37 -4.90
N LEU A 57 11.47 11.14 -3.95
CA LEU A 57 12.33 12.16 -3.34
C LEU A 57 13.70 12.28 -4.02
N ALA A 58 14.03 11.37 -4.94
CA ALA A 58 15.28 11.34 -5.72
C ALA A 58 15.11 12.05 -7.08
#